data_AF-A0A392TPJ4-F1
#
_entry.id   AF-A0A392TPJ4-F1
#
_cell.length_a   1.000
_cell.length_b   1.000
_cell.length_c   1.000
_cell.angle_alpha   90.00
_cell.angle_beta   90.00
_cell.angle_gamma   90.00
#
_symmetry.space_group_name_H-M   'P 1'
#
loop_
_entity.id
_entity.type
_entity.pdbx_description
1 polymer ?
#
loop_
_entity_poly.entity_id
_entity_poly.type
_entity_poly.pdbx_seq_one_letter_code
_entity_poly.pdbx_strand_id
1 'polypeptide(L)' 'QRDMEKREREVLATGTRVLTSFNNQSPPKIRGEGGPAAADLWLQAIEKIFGAIDCPEEE' A
#
# COMPACT_ATOMS: atom_id res chain seq x y z
N GLN A 1 -16.76 -13.24 -20.71
CA GLN A 1 -15.39 -13.82 -20.74
C GLN A 1 -14.34 -12.75 -20.95
N ARG A 2 -14.21 -12.16 -22.14
CA ARG A 2 -13.16 -11.15 -22.44
C ARG A 2 -13.16 -9.93 -21.51
N ASP A 3 -14.33 -9.42 -21.15
CA ASP A 3 -14.42 -8.23 -20.28
C ASP A 3 -13.99 -8.54 -18.85
N MET A 4 -14.28 -9.76 -18.36
CA MET A 4 -13.84 -10.23 -17.05
C MET A 4 -12.31 -10.39 -17.03
N GLU A 5 -11.74 -11.03 -18.06
CA GLU A 5 -10.29 -11.19 -18.21
C GLU A 5 -9.56 -9.83 -18.32
N LYS A 6 -10.16 -8.87 -19.04
CA LYS A 6 -9.64 -7.49 -19.12
C LYS A 6 -9.63 -6.83 -17.75
N ARG A 7 -10.73 -6.93 -17.00
CA ARG A 7 -10.85 -6.37 -15.65
C ARG A 7 -9.85 -7.00 -14.69
N GLU A 8 -9.71 -8.32 -14.69
CA GLU A 8 -8.73 -9.01 -13.84
C GLU A 8 -7.29 -8.56 -14.12
N ARG A 9 -6.95 -8.38 -15.41
CA ARG A 9 -5.64 -7.84 -15.79
C ARG A 9 -5.43 -6.41 -15.30
N GLU A 10 -6.45 -5.56 -15.39
CA GLU A 10 -6.39 -4.17 -14.91
C GLU A 10 -6.24 -4.10 -13.39
N VAL A 11 -6.95 -4.95 -12.65
CA VAL A 11 -6.81 -5.09 -11.19
C VAL A 11 -5.40 -5.52 -10.82
N LEU A 12 -4.86 -6.55 -11.50
CA LEU A 12 -3.50 -7.02 -11.26
C LEU A 12 -2.45 -5.95 -11.60
N ALA A 13 -2.61 -5.25 -12.73
CA ALA A 13 -1.70 -4.19 -13.15
C ALA A 13 -1.70 -3.02 -12.16
N THR A 14 -2.88 -2.61 -11.71
CA THR A 14 -3.04 -1.55 -10.71
C THR A 14 -2.41 -1.95 -9.38
N GLY A 15 -2.71 -3.16 -8.88
CA GLY A 15 -2.09 -3.69 -7.65
C GLY A 15 -0.56 -3.75 -7.74
N THR A 16 -0.01 -4.20 -8.87
CA THR A 16 1.44 -4.24 -9.11
C THR A 16 2.06 -2.84 -9.10
N ARG A 17 1.39 -1.85 -9.71
CA ARG A 17 1.84 -0.45 -9.75
C ARG A 17 1.83 0.18 -8.36
N VAL A 18 0.77 -0.05 -7.59
CA VAL A 18 0.64 0.45 -6.21
C VAL A 18 1.72 -0.17 -5.32
N LEU A 19 1.90 -1.49 -5.38
CA LEU A 19 2.92 -2.19 -4.59
C LEU A 19 4.35 -1.72 -4.93
N THR A 20 4.64 -1.51 -6.22
CA THR A 20 5.94 -0.97 -6.65
C THR A 20 6.15 0.44 -6.08
N SER A 21 5.13 1.29 -6.17
CA SER A 21 5.18 2.67 -5.65
C SER A 21 5.37 2.69 -4.14
N PHE A 22 4.66 1.83 -3.41
CA PHE A 22 4.80 1.63 -1.97
C PHE A 22 6.23 1.23 -1.60
N ASN A 23 6.80 0.22 -2.26
CA ASN A 23 8.17 -0.22 -1.99
C ASN A 23 9.22 0.86 -2.27
N ASN A 24 9.01 1.69 -3.30
CA ASN A 24 9.89 2.82 -3.62
C ASN A 24 9.90 3.90 -2.55
N GLN A 25 8.86 4.01 -1.72
CA GLN A 25 8.82 4.91 -0.57
C GLN A 25 9.63 4.37 0.63
N SER A 26 10.24 3.18 0.51
CA SER A 26 11.04 2.55 1.57
C SER A 26 10.29 2.48 2.92
N PRO A 27 9.16 1.76 2.98
CA PRO A 27 8.28 1.74 4.14
C PRO A 27 9.03 1.25 5.39
N PRO A 28 8.78 1.86 6.56
CA PRO A 28 9.44 1.45 7.79
C PRO A 28 9.00 0.04 8.18
N LYS A 29 9.92 -0.73 8.77
CA LYS A 29 9.60 -2.05 9.34
C LYS A 29 9.03 -1.87 10.74
N ILE A 30 7.96 -2.60 11.05
CA ILE A 30 7.51 -2.72 12.43
C ILE A 30 8.55 -3.52 13.21
N ARG A 31 9.06 -2.92 14.27
CA ARG A 31 9.88 -3.59 15.27
C ARG A 31 8.96 -3.78 16.46
N GLY A 32 8.77 -5.01 16.95
CA GLY A 32 7.90 -5.31 18.10
C GLY A 32 8.38 -4.70 19.44
N GLU A 33 9.25 -3.70 19.37
CA GLU A 33 9.88 -2.98 20.47
C GLU A 33 9.28 -1.57 20.54
N GLY A 34 9.18 -0.98 21.74
CA GLY A 34 8.75 0.41 21.91
C GLY A 34 7.27 0.61 22.28
N GLY A 35 6.49 -0.46 22.44
CA GLY A 35 5.12 -0.39 22.97
C GLY A 35 4.13 0.33 22.04
N PRO A 36 2.94 0.71 22.56
CA PRO A 36 1.85 1.26 21.75
C PRO A 36 2.23 2.52 20.96
N ALA A 37 2.98 3.45 21.56
CA ALA A 37 3.37 4.68 20.89
C ALA A 37 4.28 4.44 19.67
N ALA A 38 5.15 3.42 19.71
CA ALA A 38 5.98 3.07 18.56
C ALA A 38 5.14 2.46 17.43
N ALA A 39 4.10 1.69 17.77
CA ALA A 39 3.14 1.19 16.79
C ALA A 39 2.34 2.32 16.13
N ASP A 40 1.91 3.32 16.91
CA ASP A 40 1.19 4.50 16.38
C ASP A 40 2.06 5.30 15.41
N LEU A 41 3.34 5.50 15.72
CA LEU A 41 4.29 6.16 14.81
C LEU A 41 4.52 5.36 13.53
N TRP A 42 4.59 4.03 13.63
CA TRP A 42 4.69 3.17 12.45
C TRP A 42 3.44 3.29 11.58
N LEU A 43 2.24 3.24 12.17
CA LEU A 43 0.97 3.41 11.45
C LEU A 43 0.90 4.76 10.72
N GLN A 44 1.21 5.87 11.42
CA GLN A 44 1.22 7.20 10.81
C GLN A 44 2.18 7.29 9.60
N ALA A 45 3.35 6.64 9.69
CA ALA A 45 4.29 6.62 8.58
C ALA A 45 3.76 5.82 7.38
N ILE A 46 3.07 4.70 7.64
CA ILE A 46 2.42 3.90 6.60
C ILE A 46 1.26 4.66 5.95
N GLU A 47 0.40 5.31 6.73
CA GLU A 47 -0.70 6.15 6.24
C GLU A 47 -0.19 7.30 5.36
N LYS A 48 0.92 7.93 5.76
CA LYS A 48 1.56 8.97 4.95
C LYS A 48 2.04 8.45 3.60
N ILE A 49 2.55 7.21 3.55
CA ILE A 49 2.96 6.58 2.29
C ILE A 49 1.73 6.33 1.42
N PHE A 50 0.63 5.82 1.98
CA PHE A 50 -0.62 5.63 1.25
C PHE A 50 -1.17 6.95 0.69
N GLY A 51 -1.15 8.03 1.47
CA GLY A 51 -1.55 9.36 0.98
C GLY A 51 -0.62 9.96 -0.07
N ALA A 52 0.62 9.46 -0.20
CA ALA A 52 1.60 9.93 -1.18
C ALA A 52 1.61 9.12 -2.49
N ILE A 53 1.06 7.89 -2.48
CA ILE A 53 0.96 7.04 -3.66
C ILE A 53 -0.47 7.06 -4.20
N ASP A 54 -0.63 6.77 -5.48
CA ASP A 54 -1.95 6.67 -6.14
C ASP A 54 -2.62 5.33 -5.79
N CYS A 55 -2.82 5.09 -4.48
CA CYS A 55 -3.54 3.92 -3.97
C CYS A 55 -5.04 4.19 -4.07
N PRO A 56 -5.79 3.39 -4.85
CA PRO A 56 -7.24 3.53 -4.88
C PRO A 56 -7.83 3.19 -3.51
N GLU A 57 -8.85 3.93 -3.08
CA GLU A 57 -9.71 3.49 -1.98
C GLU A 57 -10.48 2.24 -2.43
N GLU A 58 -10.66 1.27 -1.54
CA GLU A 58 -11.60 0.17 -1.81
C GLU A 58 -13.02 0.74 -1.81
N GLU A 59 -13.73 0.62 -2.94
CA GLU A 59 -15.17 0.94 -3.07
C GLU A 59 -16.05 0.01 -2.21
#